data_AF-A0A967TLH1-F1
#
_entry.id   AF-A0A967TLH1-F1
#
_cell.length_a   1.000
_cell.length_b   1.000
_cell.length_c   1.000
_cell.angle_alpha   90.00
_cell.angle_beta   90.00
_cell.angle_gamma   90.00
#
_symmetry.space_group_name_H-M   'P 1'
#
loop_
_entity.id
_entity.type
_entity.pdbx_description
1 polymer ?
#
loop_
_entity_poly.entity_id
_entity_poly.type
_entity_poly.pdbx_seq_one_letter_code
_entity_poly.pdbx_strand_id
1 'polypeptide(L)'
;IVAGGANNQLAEARHGADVQERGILYAPDYVINAGGIINVYGELHDWSPERSKRKAGEIYHTILRVFALAEDEGIPTSEAADRLAEERIASTRELHRSLI
;
A
#
# COMPACT_ATOMS: atom_id res chain seq x y z
N ILE A 1 -10.02 -11.62 8.42
CA ILE A 1 -8.92 -10.71 8.06
C ILE A 1 -7.85 -11.52 7.34
N VAL A 2 -7.32 -11.03 6.23
CA VAL A 2 -6.14 -11.57 5.52
C VAL A 2 -5.06 -10.49 5.51
N ALA A 3 -3.91 -10.77 6.13
CA ALA A 3 -2.84 -9.81 6.35
C ALA A 3 -1.47 -10.52 6.47
N GLY A 4 -1.07 -11.23 5.40
CA GLY A 4 0.21 -11.96 5.33
C GLY A 4 1.28 -11.19 4.56
N GLY A 5 2.54 -11.61 4.69
CA GLY A 5 3.69 -11.01 3.98
C GLY A 5 4.06 -11.67 2.64
N ALA A 6 3.31 -12.68 2.18
CA ALA A 6 3.57 -13.36 0.91
C ALA A 6 3.29 -12.43 -0.28
N ASN A 7 3.98 -12.64 -1.41
CA ASN A 7 3.74 -11.92 -2.66
C ASN A 7 2.72 -12.65 -3.53
N ASN A 8 1.94 -11.90 -4.32
CA ASN A 8 0.93 -12.41 -5.25
C ASN A 8 -0.14 -13.26 -4.56
N GLN A 9 -0.69 -12.77 -3.44
CA GLN A 9 -1.64 -13.53 -2.62
C GLN A 9 -2.97 -13.79 -3.34
N LEU A 10 -3.41 -12.83 -4.17
CA LEU A 10 -4.54 -13.03 -5.07
C LEU A 10 -4.05 -13.68 -6.36
N ALA A 11 -4.51 -14.89 -6.66
CA ALA A 11 -4.10 -15.59 -7.88
C ALA A 11 -4.61 -14.93 -9.17
N GLU A 12 -5.69 -14.14 -9.07
CA GLU A 12 -6.34 -13.42 -10.17
C GLU A 12 -7.02 -12.18 -9.58
N ALA A 13 -7.18 -11.12 -10.37
CA ALA A 13 -7.80 -9.86 -9.91
C ALA A 13 -9.23 -10.05 -9.38
N ARG A 14 -10.02 -10.96 -9.97
CA ARG A 14 -11.39 -11.27 -9.51
C ARG A 14 -11.45 -11.73 -8.06
N HIS A 15 -10.38 -12.35 -7.55
CA HIS A 15 -10.33 -12.80 -6.15
C HIS A 15 -10.35 -11.62 -5.16
N GLY A 16 -9.99 -10.40 -5.58
CA GLY A 16 -10.15 -9.21 -4.75
C GLY A 16 -11.63 -8.92 -4.47
N ALA A 17 -12.47 -8.98 -5.51
CA ALA A 17 -13.91 -8.83 -5.38
C ALA A 17 -14.54 -10.00 -4.59
N ASP A 18 -14.14 -11.25 -4.88
CA ASP A 18 -14.62 -12.43 -4.15
C ASP A 18 -14.38 -12.33 -2.64
N VAL A 19 -13.23 -11.77 -2.23
CA VAL A 19 -12.85 -11.57 -0.83
C VAL A 19 -13.67 -10.43 -0.19
N GLN A 20 -13.89 -9.32 -0.91
CA GLN A 20 -14.73 -8.21 -0.47
C GLN A 20 -16.19 -8.65 -0.28
N GLU A 21 -16.79 -9.34 -1.24
CA GLU A 21 -18.17 -9.83 -1.19
C GLU A 21 -18.43 -10.76 0.01
N ARG A 22 -17.40 -11.49 0.44
CA ARG A 22 -17.43 -12.36 1.63
C ARG A 22 -17.26 -11.59 2.95
N GLY A 23 -17.10 -10.28 2.91
CA GLY A 23 -16.85 -9.44 4.10
C GLY A 23 -15.47 -9.69 4.73
N ILE A 24 -14.50 -10.19 3.97
CA ILE A 24 -13.15 -10.45 4.48
C ILE A 24 -12.30 -9.21 4.27
N LEU A 25 -11.90 -8.57 5.37
CA LEU A 25 -10.93 -7.46 5.30
C LEU A 25 -9.56 -7.99 4.85
N TYR A 26 -9.10 -7.53 3.68
CA TYR A 26 -7.83 -7.91 3.07
C TYR A 26 -6.88 -6.71 3.02
N ALA A 27 -5.68 -6.87 3.58
CA ALA A 27 -4.59 -5.91 3.44
C ALA A 27 -3.78 -6.27 2.17
N PRO A 28 -3.73 -5.40 1.14
CA PRO A 28 -3.00 -5.68 -0.10
C PRO A 28 -1.55 -6.02 0.15
N ASP A 29 -1.09 -7.10 -0.49
CA ASP A 29 0.16 -7.77 -0.19
C ASP A 29 1.39 -6.86 -0.35
N TYR A 30 1.48 -6.16 -1.48
CA TYR A 30 2.59 -5.24 -1.78
C TYR A 30 2.62 -4.01 -0.88
N VAL A 31 1.52 -3.68 -0.19
CA VAL A 31 1.47 -2.58 0.78
C VAL A 31 1.93 -3.07 2.14
N ILE A 32 1.36 -4.18 2.64
CA ILE A 32 1.67 -4.69 3.98
C ILE A 32 3.10 -5.25 4.08
N ASN A 33 3.64 -5.79 2.99
CA ASN A 33 5.00 -6.35 2.97
C ASN A 33 6.11 -5.35 2.57
N ALA A 34 5.76 -4.07 2.37
CA ALA A 34 6.67 -3.02 1.89
C ALA A 34 7.88 -2.73 2.82
N GLY A 35 7.86 -3.24 4.06
CA GLY A 35 8.92 -3.03 5.05
C GLY A 35 10.31 -3.44 4.56
N GLY A 36 10.41 -4.50 3.74
CA GLY A 36 11.68 -4.92 3.15
C GLY A 36 12.30 -3.87 2.24
N ILE A 37 11.50 -3.30 1.33
CA ILE A 37 11.95 -2.24 0.40
C ILE A 37 12.28 -0.96 1.16
N ILE A 38 11.49 -0.59 2.17
CA ILE A 38 11.78 0.55 3.04
C ILE A 38 13.14 0.39 3.74
N ASN A 39 13.44 -0.82 4.22
CA ASN A 39 14.72 -1.09 4.86
C ASN A 39 15.90 -0.95 3.88
N VAL A 40 15.80 -1.55 2.69
CA VAL A 40 16.83 -1.44 1.64
C VAL A 40 17.02 0.02 1.21
N TYR A 41 15.94 0.79 1.07
CA TYR A 41 16.03 2.23 0.80
C TYR A 41 16.78 2.97 1.93
N GLY A 42 16.53 2.60 3.18
CA GLY A 42 17.24 3.14 4.34
C GLY A 42 18.75 2.83 4.29
N GLU A 43 19.13 1.61 3.91
CA GLU A 43 20.54 1.21 3.74
C GLU A 43 21.24 2.06 2.69
N LEU A 44 20.58 2.35 1.56
CA LEU A 44 21.13 3.22 0.50
C LEU A 44 21.34 4.69 0.93
N HIS A 45 20.72 5.10 2.04
CA HIS A 45 20.75 6.48 2.55
C HIS A 45 21.34 6.57 3.97
N ASP A 46 22.06 5.54 4.42
CA ASP A 46 22.70 5.47 5.74
C ASP A 46 21.73 5.75 6.92
N TRP A 47 20.49 5.28 6.81
CA TRP A 47 19.52 5.40 7.90
C TRP A 47 19.89 4.48 9.06
N SER A 48 19.67 4.94 10.29
CA SER A 48 19.76 4.05 11.46
C SER A 48 18.65 2.99 11.43
N PRO A 49 18.86 1.81 12.04
CA PRO A 49 17.83 0.77 12.14
C PRO A 49 16.52 1.29 12.75
N GLU A 50 16.60 2.19 13.74
CA GLU A 50 15.44 2.79 14.40
C GLU A 50 14.66 3.70 13.44
N ARG A 51 15.37 4.43 12.55
CA ARG A 51 14.72 5.25 11.53
C ARG A 51 14.02 4.37 10.50
N SER A 52 14.66 3.32 10.00
CA SER A 52 14.03 2.36 9.06
C SER A 52 12.81 1.69 9.69
N LYS A 53 12.91 1.28 10.96
CA LYS A 53 11.78 0.70 11.70
C LYS A 53 10.63 1.69 11.88
N ARG A 54 10.91 2.95 12.25
CA ARG A 54 9.87 4.00 12.33
C ARG A 54 9.20 4.23 10.97
N LYS A 55 9.98 4.28 9.89
CA LYS A 55 9.45 4.47 8.54
C LYS A 55 8.58 3.28 8.09
N ALA A 56 9.00 2.05 8.37
CA ALA A 56 8.18 0.86 8.14
C ALA A 56 6.88 0.87 8.96
N GLY A 57 6.90 1.47 10.16
CA GLY A 57 5.69 1.70 10.96
C GLY A 57 4.61 2.54 10.27
N GLU A 58 4.98 3.41 9.32
CA GLU A 58 4.02 4.21 8.54
C GLU A 58 3.17 3.38 7.57
N ILE A 59 3.53 2.11 7.32
CA ILE A 59 2.68 1.16 6.57
C ILE A 59 1.29 1.07 7.20
N TYR A 60 1.20 1.15 8.53
CA TYR A 60 -0.07 1.18 9.26
C TYR A 60 -1.02 2.26 8.72
N HIS A 61 -0.54 3.49 8.59
CA HIS A 61 -1.36 4.60 8.09
C HIS A 61 -1.69 4.45 6.61
N THR A 62 -0.77 3.87 5.82
CA THR A 62 -1.02 3.61 4.40
C THR A 62 -2.15 2.60 4.23
N ILE A 63 -2.14 1.51 4.98
CA ILE A 63 -3.22 0.51 4.98
C ILE A 63 -4.56 1.13 5.41
N LEU A 64 -4.58 1.98 6.43
CA LEU A 64 -5.81 2.67 6.84
C LEU A 64 -6.38 3.57 5.72
N ARG A 65 -5.51 4.24 4.95
CA ARG A 65 -5.97 5.04 3.79
C ARG A 65 -6.56 4.16 2.69
N VAL A 66 -5.95 3.00 2.42
CA VAL A 66 -6.51 2.02 1.46
C VAL A 66 -7.89 1.56 1.90
N PHE A 67 -8.07 1.24 3.19
CA PHE A 67 -9.37 0.82 3.71
C PHE A 67 -10.42 1.92 3.62
N ALA A 68 -10.07 3.15 3.98
CA ALA A 68 -10.98 4.29 3.88
C ALA A 68 -11.42 4.55 2.42
N LEU A 69 -10.49 4.49 1.47
CA LEU A 69 -10.81 4.67 0.05
C LEU A 69 -11.68 3.53 -0.49
N ALA A 70 -11.36 2.28 -0.12
CA ALA A 70 -12.16 1.12 -0.51
C ALA A 70 -13.61 1.21 0.02
N GLU A 71 -13.79 1.69 1.24
CA GLU A 71 -15.11 1.91 1.85
C GLU A 71 -15.88 3.05 1.17
N ASP A 72 -15.22 4.18 0.94
CA ASP A 72 -15.83 5.37 0.32
C ASP A 72 -16.29 5.10 -1.13
N GLU A 73 -15.48 4.38 -1.91
CA GLU A 73 -15.76 4.11 -3.32
C GLU A 73 -16.46 2.77 -3.57
N GLY A 74 -16.59 1.93 -2.55
CA GLY A 74 -17.22 0.60 -2.66
C GLY A 74 -16.42 -0.42 -3.48
N ILE A 75 -15.10 -0.25 -3.60
CA ILE A 75 -14.21 -1.09 -4.42
C ILE A 75 -13.36 -2.05 -3.57
N PRO A 76 -12.77 -3.11 -4.16
CA PRO A 76 -11.87 -4.00 -3.44
C PRO A 76 -10.65 -3.27 -2.93
N THR A 77 -10.12 -3.68 -1.76
CA THR A 77 -8.92 -3.05 -1.18
C THR A 77 -7.69 -3.17 -2.08
N SER A 78 -7.59 -4.22 -2.92
CA SER A 78 -6.55 -4.34 -3.94
C SER A 78 -6.61 -3.22 -4.98
N GLU A 79 -7.82 -2.86 -5.43
CA GLU A 79 -8.02 -1.77 -6.40
C GLU A 79 -7.81 -0.40 -5.75
N ALA A 80 -8.31 -0.20 -4.52
CA ALA A 80 -8.07 1.03 -3.77
C ALA A 80 -6.58 1.31 -3.54
N ALA A 81 -5.77 0.26 -3.33
CA ALA A 81 -4.32 0.42 -3.20
C ALA A 81 -3.66 0.88 -4.51
N ASP A 82 -4.10 0.36 -5.66
CA ASP A 82 -3.61 0.78 -6.97
C ASP A 82 -3.95 2.25 -7.23
N ARG A 83 -5.22 2.65 -7.01
CA ARG A 83 -5.66 4.04 -7.15
C ARG A 83 -4.86 4.99 -6.27
N LEU A 84 -4.66 4.63 -4.99
CA LEU A 84 -3.89 5.43 -4.05
C LEU A 84 -2.43 5.63 -4.50
N ALA A 85 -1.82 4.61 -5.11
CA ALA A 85 -0.48 4.69 -5.67
C ALA A 85 -0.44 5.60 -6.92
N GLU A 86 -1.39 5.45 -7.82
CA GLU A 86 -1.53 6.26 -9.04
C GLU A 86 -1.72 7.75 -8.72
N GLU A 87 -2.61 8.08 -7.78
CA GLU A 87 -2.81 9.45 -7.28
C GLU A 87 -1.52 10.06 -6.71
N ARG A 88 -0.76 9.25 -5.97
CA ARG A 88 0.52 9.70 -5.39
C ARG A 88 1.55 10.00 -6.47
N ILE A 89 1.63 9.18 -7.51
CA ILE A 89 2.52 9.39 -8.66
C ILE A 89 2.09 10.64 -9.43
N ALA A 90 0.79 10.79 -9.71
CA ALA A 90 0.25 11.93 -10.45
C ALA A 90 0.50 13.26 -9.72
N SER A 91 0.14 13.34 -8.43
CA SER A 91 0.34 14.55 -7.60
C SER A 91 1.81 14.96 -7.50
N THR A 92 2.72 14.00 -7.38
CA THR A 92 4.16 14.28 -7.35
C THR A 92 4.66 14.82 -8.70
N ARG A 93 4.12 14.31 -9.81
CA ARG A 93 4.47 14.76 -11.16
C ARG A 93 4.01 16.19 -11.44
N GLU A 94 2.82 16.57 -10.97
CA GLU A 94 2.29 17.93 -11.12
C GLU A 94 3.13 18.94 -10.35
N LEU A 95 3.47 18.64 -9.09
CA LEU A 95 4.35 19.49 -8.28
C LEU A 95 5.69 19.75 -8.97
N HIS A 96 6.30 18.71 -9.55
CA HIS A 96 7.57 18.86 -10.27
C HIS A 96 7.45 19.74 -11.51
N ARG A 97 6.34 19.68 -12.26
CA ARG A 97 6.11 20.58 -13.42
C ARG A 97 5.87 22.02 -13.02
N SER A 98 5.26 22.28 -11.85
CA SER A 98 5.00 23.64 -11.38
C SER A 98 6.23 24.37 -10.84
N LEU A 99 7.31 23.63 -10.54
CA LEU A 99 8.55 24.14 -9.95
C LEU A 99 9.67 24.35 -10.98
N ILE A 100 9.41 24.08 -12.26
CA ILE A 100 10.32 24.28 -13.41
C ILE A 100 9.68 25.28 -14.36
#